data_AF-A0A369YBA2-F1
#
_entry.id   AF-A0A369YBA2-F1
#
_cell.length_a   1.000
_cell.length_b   1.000
_cell.length_c   1.000
_cell.angle_alpha   90.00
_cell.angle_beta   90.00
_cell.angle_gamma   90.00
#
_symmetry.space_group_name_H-M   'P 1'
#
loop_
_entity.id
_entity.type
_entity.pdbx_description
1 polymer ?
#
loop_
_entity_poly.entity_id
_entity_poly.type
_entity_poly.pdbx_seq_one_letter_code
_entity_poly.pdbx_strand_id
1 'polypeptide(L)'
;MYSQSSLCLEYKALAEWVFKRLELDRVINHQTSEETITDEIIRRLKIWKINNSNSKFSIREFTKQQEAINGADFEWDWYFVDSSGKNWLGFRIQAKVLNLKSNRFLSLDHSNKNGHQLNLLVNSSNSDSRIPFYCFYLYKDNESPLKGCSLSSPNNVNQLLKIDKKPKVDDVLKISFPWHKMFCNQRCKKLSLPSKLLLNLKNLGFDNVTLLNKEEISDIKNFLNNDSDTYDVEEYPFSSSPDRVTIIRENKEYD
;
A
#
# COMPACT_ATOMS: atom_id res chain seq x y z
N MET A 1 24.91 15.33 -8.96
CA MET A 1 23.94 15.76 -7.93
C MET A 1 22.77 14.78 -7.93
N TYR A 2 22.56 14.01 -6.86
CA TYR A 2 21.36 13.17 -6.73
C TYR A 2 20.24 14.06 -6.21
N SER A 3 19.19 14.23 -7.00
CA SER A 3 18.08 15.14 -6.68
C SER A 3 17.36 14.72 -5.39
N GLN A 4 16.83 15.71 -4.69
CA GLN A 4 15.99 15.62 -3.48
C GLN A 4 14.61 14.94 -3.73
N SER A 5 14.43 14.14 -4.78
CA SER A 5 13.12 13.66 -5.26
C SER A 5 13.07 12.13 -5.37
N SER A 6 13.31 11.40 -4.28
CA SER A 6 13.19 9.94 -4.27
C SER A 6 11.89 9.47 -3.61
N LEU A 7 11.29 8.39 -4.11
CA LEU A 7 10.14 7.74 -3.47
C LEU A 7 10.43 7.43 -1.99
N CYS A 8 11.66 7.05 -1.65
CA CYS A 8 12.09 6.85 -0.27
C CYS A 8 11.82 8.07 0.63
N LEU A 9 12.17 9.28 0.17
CA LEU A 9 11.96 10.50 0.96
C LEU A 9 10.48 10.84 1.08
N GLU A 10 9.72 10.68 -0.01
CA GLU A 10 8.29 10.97 0.00
C GLU A 10 7.53 10.03 0.94
N TYR A 11 7.79 8.72 0.85
CA TYR A 11 7.17 7.75 1.75
C TYR A 11 7.61 7.93 3.21
N LYS A 12 8.81 8.46 3.49
CA LYS A 12 9.16 8.89 4.86
C LYS A 12 8.27 10.06 5.30
N ALA A 13 8.15 11.11 4.49
CA ALA A 13 7.35 12.28 4.81
C ALA A 13 5.86 11.95 5.02
N LEU A 14 5.32 11.02 4.22
CA LEU A 14 3.96 10.52 4.38
C LEU A 14 3.78 9.75 5.71
N ALA A 15 4.72 8.88 6.07
CA ALA A 15 4.67 8.18 7.38
C ALA A 15 4.72 9.17 8.55
N GLU A 16 5.63 10.15 8.50
CA GLU A 16 5.74 11.18 9.54
C GLU A 16 4.46 12.01 9.66
N TRP A 17 3.81 12.30 8.53
CA TRP A 17 2.54 13.00 8.52
C TRP A 17 1.44 12.19 9.21
N VAL A 18 1.29 10.90 8.87
CA VAL A 18 0.29 10.03 9.53
C VAL A 18 0.56 9.95 11.02
N PHE A 19 1.82 9.78 11.41
CA PHE A 19 2.21 9.71 12.82
C PHE A 19 1.81 10.97 13.59
N LYS A 20 2.15 12.16 13.05
CA LYS A 20 1.78 13.46 13.63
C LYS A 20 0.27 13.70 13.62
N ARG A 21 -0.43 13.24 12.59
CA ARG A 21 -1.88 13.36 12.52
C ARG A 21 -2.54 12.57 13.64
N LEU A 22 -2.15 11.30 13.83
CA LEU A 22 -2.68 10.44 14.88
C LEU A 22 -2.28 10.89 16.29
N GLU A 23 -1.11 11.52 16.44
CA GLU A 23 -0.73 12.23 17.68
C GLU A 23 -1.73 13.34 18.03
N LEU A 24 -2.00 14.23 17.07
CA LEU A 24 -2.95 15.33 17.25
C LEU A 24 -4.37 14.81 17.52
N ASP A 25 -4.81 13.81 16.76
CA ASP A 25 -6.11 13.15 16.94
C ASP A 25 -6.29 12.59 18.36
N ARG A 26 -5.21 12.06 18.97
CA ARG A 26 -5.21 11.60 20.36
C ARG A 26 -5.39 12.78 21.32
N VAL A 27 -4.68 13.89 21.10
CA VAL A 27 -4.77 15.10 21.95
C VAL A 27 -6.18 15.70 21.91
N ILE A 28 -6.79 15.78 20.73
CA ILE A 28 -8.14 16.36 20.56
C ILE A 28 -9.28 15.35 20.81
N ASN A 29 -8.95 14.09 21.10
CA ASN A 29 -9.90 12.99 21.29
C ASN A 29 -10.88 12.81 20.10
N HIS A 30 -10.38 13.02 18.88
CA HIS A 30 -11.14 12.86 17.65
C HIS A 30 -10.26 12.17 16.61
N GLN A 31 -10.53 10.89 16.38
CA GLN A 31 -9.72 10.04 15.52
C GLN A 31 -10.15 10.13 14.05
N THR A 32 -9.20 10.41 13.17
CA THR A 32 -9.38 10.39 11.72
C THR A 32 -9.60 8.94 11.23
N SER A 33 -10.54 8.74 10.30
CA SER A 33 -10.84 7.42 9.75
C SER A 33 -9.72 6.89 8.85
N GLU A 34 -9.70 5.57 8.67
CA GLU A 34 -8.74 4.87 7.81
C GLU A 34 -8.78 5.33 6.35
N GLU A 35 -9.99 5.45 5.79
CA GLU A 35 -10.23 6.03 4.46
C GLU A 35 -9.63 7.44 4.38
N THR A 36 -10.01 8.34 5.29
CA THR A 36 -9.55 9.74 5.27
C THR A 36 -8.01 9.85 5.31
N ILE A 37 -7.34 9.00 6.11
CA ILE A 37 -5.86 8.96 6.13
C ILE A 37 -5.32 8.56 4.76
N THR A 38 -5.90 7.53 4.15
CA THR A 38 -5.44 7.06 2.83
C THR A 38 -5.74 8.08 1.72
N ASP A 39 -6.87 8.76 1.77
CA ASP A 39 -7.25 9.86 0.86
C ASP A 39 -6.20 10.95 0.87
N GLU A 40 -5.79 11.37 2.07
CA GLU A 40 -4.81 12.44 2.19
C GLU A 40 -3.40 11.97 1.78
N ILE A 41 -3.03 10.71 2.03
CA ILE A 41 -1.80 10.11 1.48
C ILE A 41 -1.79 10.21 -0.05
N ILE A 42 -2.87 9.78 -0.70
CA ILE A 42 -3.00 9.79 -2.16
C ILE A 42 -2.98 11.23 -2.68
N ARG A 43 -3.69 12.15 -2.02
CA ARG A 43 -3.68 13.57 -2.37
C ARG A 43 -2.27 14.16 -2.29
N ARG A 44 -1.50 13.80 -1.25
CA ARG A 44 -0.11 14.22 -1.10
C ARG A 44 0.79 13.64 -2.19
N LEU A 45 0.62 12.38 -2.57
CA LEU A 45 1.32 11.78 -3.71
C LEU A 45 0.99 12.51 -5.02
N LYS A 46 -0.27 12.91 -5.24
CA LYS A 46 -0.68 13.72 -6.40
C LYS A 46 0.00 15.10 -6.41
N ILE A 47 0.04 15.78 -5.26
CA ILE A 47 0.74 17.07 -5.11
C ILE A 47 2.25 16.90 -5.36
N TRP A 48 2.86 15.86 -4.77
CA TRP A 48 4.26 15.55 -4.98
C TRP A 48 4.58 15.34 -6.46
N LYS A 49 3.73 14.60 -7.19
CA LYS A 49 3.87 14.40 -8.64
C LYS A 49 3.86 15.72 -9.41
N ILE A 50 2.92 16.62 -9.11
CA ILE A 50 2.83 17.93 -9.79
C ILE A 50 4.10 18.75 -9.53
N ASN A 51 4.55 18.79 -8.28
CA ASN A 51 5.73 19.54 -7.88
C ASN A 51 7.06 18.92 -8.34
N ASN A 52 7.04 17.64 -8.72
CA ASN A 52 8.18 16.90 -9.23
C ASN A 52 7.88 16.35 -10.63
N SER A 53 7.41 17.21 -11.53
CA SER A 53 7.09 16.83 -12.91
C SER A 53 8.28 16.20 -13.67
N ASN A 54 9.51 16.60 -13.32
CA ASN A 54 10.77 16.02 -13.83
C ASN A 54 11.25 14.80 -13.02
N SER A 55 10.40 14.23 -12.16
CA SER A 55 10.73 13.03 -11.41
C SER A 55 10.99 11.85 -12.34
N LYS A 56 11.80 10.90 -11.88
CA LYS A 56 11.96 9.59 -12.54
C LYS A 56 10.71 8.73 -12.44
N PHE A 57 9.65 9.18 -11.77
CA PHE A 57 8.45 8.41 -11.54
C PHE A 57 7.18 9.17 -11.96
N SER A 58 6.23 8.48 -12.57
CA SER A 58 4.86 8.94 -12.79
C SER A 58 3.90 8.15 -11.90
N ILE A 59 2.96 8.87 -11.26
CA ILE A 59 1.93 8.29 -10.39
C ILE A 59 0.55 8.48 -11.04
N ARG A 60 -0.19 7.42 -11.33
CA ARG A 60 -1.60 7.48 -11.81
C ARG A 60 -2.50 6.84 -10.76
N GLU A 61 -3.63 7.48 -10.49
CA GLU A 61 -4.54 7.10 -9.42
C GLU A 61 -5.95 6.98 -9.97
N PHE A 62 -6.66 5.95 -9.53
CA PHE A 62 -8.04 5.70 -9.93
C PHE A 62 -8.89 5.40 -8.69
N THR A 63 -10.10 5.95 -8.66
CA THR A 63 -11.09 5.66 -7.62
C THR A 63 -12.20 4.83 -8.24
N LYS A 64 -12.65 3.78 -7.55
CA LYS A 64 -13.94 3.15 -7.85
C LYS A 64 -14.87 3.34 -6.66
N GLN A 65 -16.11 3.73 -6.92
CA GLN A 65 -17.16 3.71 -5.91
C GLN A 65 -18.13 2.57 -6.25
N GLN A 66 -18.26 1.61 -5.33
CA GLN A 66 -19.50 0.90 -5.01
C GLN A 66 -19.28 0.06 -3.72
N GLU A 67 -19.47 0.70 -2.56
CA GLU A 67 -19.23 0.15 -1.22
C GLU A 67 -20.24 -0.93 -0.75
N ALA A 68 -21.32 -1.18 -1.50
CA ALA A 68 -22.45 -1.95 -0.98
C ALA A 68 -22.43 -3.47 -1.31
N ILE A 69 -21.62 -3.93 -2.26
CA ILE A 69 -21.76 -5.29 -2.82
C ILE A 69 -20.80 -6.30 -2.16
N ASN A 70 -19.62 -5.89 -1.68
CA ASN A 70 -18.57 -6.84 -1.29
C ASN A 70 -18.19 -6.89 0.20
N GLY A 71 -18.63 -5.94 1.02
CA GLY A 71 -18.35 -5.92 2.47
C GLY A 71 -16.86 -5.97 2.83
N ALA A 72 -15.98 -5.53 1.91
CA ALA A 72 -14.54 -5.45 2.14
C ALA A 72 -14.24 -4.22 3.01
N ASP A 73 -13.33 -4.37 3.96
CA ASP A 73 -12.69 -3.20 4.56
C ASP A 73 -11.71 -2.65 3.52
N PHE A 74 -11.51 -1.34 3.50
CA PHE A 74 -10.72 -0.57 2.53
C PHE A 74 -9.46 -1.30 1.94
N GLU A 75 -9.48 -1.57 0.64
CA GLU A 75 -8.39 -2.21 -0.14
C GLU A 75 -7.77 -1.25 -1.19
N TRP A 76 -6.44 -1.27 -1.27
CA TRP A 76 -5.64 -0.39 -2.14
C TRP A 76 -4.60 -1.18 -2.95
N ASP A 77 -4.74 -1.18 -4.28
CA ASP A 77 -3.77 -1.85 -5.16
C ASP A 77 -2.67 -0.89 -5.62
N TRP A 78 -1.43 -1.37 -5.57
CA TRP A 78 -0.26 -0.68 -6.10
C TRP A 78 0.37 -1.44 -7.24
N TYR A 79 0.56 -0.81 -8.39
CA TYR A 79 1.33 -1.37 -9.50
C TYR A 79 2.61 -0.58 -9.72
N PHE A 80 3.73 -1.29 -9.77
CA PHE A 80 5.05 -0.74 -10.03
C PHE A 80 5.52 -1.16 -11.42
N VAL A 81 5.89 -0.18 -12.23
CA VAL A 81 6.18 -0.39 -13.66
C VAL A 81 7.58 0.12 -14.00
N ASP A 82 8.34 -0.68 -14.73
CA ASP A 82 9.63 -0.23 -15.25
C ASP A 82 9.47 0.75 -16.44
N SER A 83 10.57 1.38 -16.85
CA SER A 83 10.56 2.35 -17.96
C SER A 83 10.18 1.73 -19.31
N SER A 84 10.43 0.43 -19.48
CA SER A 84 10.07 -0.32 -20.68
C SER A 84 8.58 -0.67 -20.75
N GLY A 85 7.88 -0.68 -19.61
CA GLY A 85 6.51 -1.17 -19.49
C GLY A 85 6.36 -2.68 -19.67
N LYS A 86 7.46 -3.44 -19.57
CA LYS A 86 7.50 -4.91 -19.71
C LYS A 86 7.56 -5.63 -18.37
N ASN A 87 8.09 -4.98 -17.33
CA ASN A 87 8.18 -5.57 -16.00
C ASN A 87 7.24 -4.84 -15.06
N TRP A 88 6.35 -5.60 -14.42
CA TRP A 88 5.35 -5.08 -13.51
C TRP A 88 5.37 -5.86 -12.20
N LEU A 89 5.07 -5.19 -11.10
CA LEU A 89 4.90 -5.80 -9.79
C LEU A 89 3.64 -5.22 -9.14
N GLY A 90 2.70 -6.08 -8.79
CA GLY A 90 1.42 -5.69 -8.18
C GLY A 90 1.37 -6.02 -6.69
N PHE A 91 0.93 -5.08 -5.87
CA PHE A 91 0.57 -5.31 -4.48
C PHE A 91 -0.91 -5.03 -4.28
N ARG A 92 -1.47 -5.69 -3.28
CA ARG A 92 -2.77 -5.37 -2.71
C ARG A 92 -2.61 -5.08 -1.23
N ILE A 93 -3.12 -3.94 -0.80
CA ILE A 93 -2.88 -3.41 0.54
C ILE A 93 -4.21 -3.26 1.26
N GLN A 94 -4.32 -3.93 2.41
CA GLN A 94 -5.38 -3.69 3.37
C GLN A 94 -4.92 -2.65 4.38
N ALA A 95 -5.52 -1.46 4.39
CA ALA A 95 -5.22 -0.48 5.43
C ALA A 95 -5.87 -0.90 6.76
N LYS A 96 -5.24 -0.53 7.88
CA LYS A 96 -5.78 -0.66 9.24
C LYS A 96 -5.29 0.47 10.13
N VAL A 97 -6.20 1.26 10.70
CA VAL A 97 -5.86 2.35 11.65
C VAL A 97 -5.88 1.87 13.11
N LEU A 98 -4.89 2.31 13.89
CA LEU A 98 -4.84 2.09 15.35
C LEU A 98 -6.01 2.78 16.05
N ASN A 99 -6.73 2.10 16.93
CA ASN A 99 -7.69 2.77 17.81
C ASN A 99 -6.94 3.50 18.94
N LEU A 100 -6.97 4.83 18.94
CA LEU A 100 -6.16 5.66 19.84
C LEU A 100 -6.62 5.62 21.30
N LYS A 101 -7.88 5.26 21.57
CA LYS A 101 -8.43 5.13 22.93
C LYS A 101 -7.96 3.86 23.63
N SER A 102 -7.88 2.76 22.87
CA SER A 102 -7.52 1.44 23.42
C SER A 102 -6.07 1.03 23.13
N ASN A 103 -5.39 1.71 22.20
CA ASN A 103 -4.09 1.33 21.64
C ASN A 103 -4.08 -0.08 21.03
N ARG A 104 -5.19 -0.44 20.36
CA ARG A 104 -5.40 -1.75 19.73
C ARG A 104 -5.93 -1.62 18.31
N PHE A 105 -5.68 -2.64 17.49
CA PHE A 105 -6.28 -2.76 16.16
C PHE A 105 -7.57 -3.57 16.26
N LEU A 106 -8.71 -2.86 16.30
CA LEU A 106 -10.01 -3.47 16.63
C LEU A 106 -10.66 -4.23 15.46
N SER A 107 -10.34 -3.85 14.23
CA SER A 107 -10.92 -4.38 12.99
C SER A 107 -10.01 -5.39 12.28
N LEU A 108 -9.00 -5.94 12.97
CA LEU A 108 -8.02 -6.83 12.33
C LEU A 108 -8.55 -8.26 12.12
N ASP A 109 -9.32 -8.80 13.07
CA ASP A 109 -10.00 -10.11 13.00
C ASP A 109 -11.44 -9.99 12.50
N HIS A 110 -11.71 -9.11 11.53
CA HIS A 110 -13.07 -8.92 11.04
C HIS A 110 -13.44 -10.00 10.01
N SER A 111 -14.68 -10.48 10.11
CA SER A 111 -15.29 -11.44 9.19
C SER A 111 -16.60 -10.87 8.67
N ASN A 112 -16.83 -10.97 7.36
CA ASN A 112 -18.08 -10.60 6.72
C ASN A 112 -18.84 -11.86 6.26
N LYS A 113 -19.98 -11.68 5.57
CA LYS A 113 -20.77 -12.79 5.01
C LYS A 113 -19.98 -13.64 3.99
N ASN A 114 -18.92 -13.08 3.42
CA ASN A 114 -18.07 -13.70 2.39
C ASN A 114 -16.82 -14.38 2.98
N GLY A 115 -16.58 -14.25 4.29
CA GLY A 115 -15.50 -14.94 5.01
C GLY A 115 -14.63 -14.01 5.86
N HIS A 116 -13.51 -14.55 6.33
CA HIS A 116 -12.51 -13.79 7.09
C HIS A 116 -11.72 -12.87 6.15
N GLN A 117 -11.58 -11.59 6.51
CA GLN A 117 -10.88 -10.60 5.68
C GLN A 117 -9.44 -11.01 5.31
N LEU A 118 -8.75 -11.68 6.23
CA LEU A 118 -7.41 -12.19 5.95
C LEU A 118 -7.41 -13.20 4.80
N ASN A 119 -8.38 -14.11 4.79
CA ASN A 119 -8.51 -15.10 3.72
C ASN A 119 -8.97 -14.44 2.43
N LEU A 120 -9.88 -13.46 2.50
CA LEU A 120 -10.31 -12.69 1.35
C LEU A 120 -9.13 -11.95 0.70
N LEU A 121 -8.34 -11.22 1.49
CA LEU A 121 -7.15 -10.52 1.04
C LEU A 121 -6.15 -11.46 0.38
N VAL A 122 -5.83 -12.60 1.01
CA VAL A 122 -4.85 -13.56 0.48
C VAL A 122 -5.39 -14.21 -0.81
N ASN A 123 -6.63 -14.68 -0.79
CA ASN A 123 -7.21 -15.37 -1.94
C ASN A 123 -7.34 -14.43 -3.13
N SER A 124 -7.85 -13.21 -2.92
CA SER A 124 -8.05 -12.20 -3.96
C SER A 124 -6.74 -11.62 -4.49
N SER A 125 -5.70 -11.57 -3.66
CA SER A 125 -4.37 -11.19 -4.13
C SER A 125 -3.75 -12.29 -4.97
N ASN A 126 -3.85 -13.55 -4.54
CA ASN A 126 -3.28 -14.69 -5.26
C ASN A 126 -3.97 -14.95 -6.61
N SER A 127 -5.30 -14.85 -6.67
CA SER A 127 -6.07 -15.05 -7.91
C SER A 127 -5.71 -14.04 -9.00
N ASP A 128 -5.25 -12.87 -8.59
CA ASP A 128 -4.94 -11.73 -9.45
C ASP A 128 -3.44 -11.40 -9.43
N SER A 129 -2.61 -12.35 -8.97
CA SER A 129 -1.15 -12.30 -8.97
C SER A 129 -0.50 -11.07 -8.30
N ARG A 130 -1.13 -10.58 -7.23
CA ARG A 130 -0.62 -9.49 -6.39
C ARG A 130 -0.05 -10.01 -5.08
N ILE A 131 0.87 -9.25 -4.51
CA ILE A 131 1.37 -9.50 -3.15
C ILE A 131 0.43 -8.84 -2.14
N PRO A 132 -0.17 -9.61 -1.21
CA PRO A 132 -0.98 -9.04 -0.15
C PRO A 132 -0.11 -8.41 0.94
N PHE A 133 -0.50 -7.24 1.42
CA PHE A 133 0.06 -6.58 2.60
C PHE A 133 -1.04 -6.01 3.48
N TYR A 134 -0.76 -5.92 4.78
CA TYR A 134 -1.45 -4.99 5.67
C TYR A 134 -0.62 -3.71 5.78
N CYS A 135 -1.28 -2.55 5.71
CA CYS A 135 -0.70 -1.24 6.03
C CYS A 135 -1.32 -0.67 7.29
N PHE A 136 -0.51 -0.54 8.33
CA PHE A 136 -0.91 -0.03 9.62
C PHE A 136 -0.63 1.46 9.73
N TYR A 137 -1.68 2.24 9.99
CA TYR A 137 -1.59 3.63 10.40
C TYR A 137 -1.54 3.69 11.93
N LEU A 138 -0.43 4.16 12.49
CA LEU A 138 -0.23 4.10 13.94
C LEU A 138 0.52 5.29 14.52
N TYR A 139 0.28 5.52 15.81
CA TYR A 139 1.02 6.45 16.64
C TYR A 139 1.26 5.81 18.01
N LYS A 140 2.48 5.98 18.53
CA LYS A 140 2.85 5.56 19.87
C LYS A 140 3.97 6.46 20.38
N ASP A 141 3.83 6.89 21.64
CA ASP A 141 4.85 7.69 22.32
C ASP A 141 6.20 6.98 22.30
N ASN A 142 7.28 7.75 22.11
CA ASN A 142 8.67 7.29 22.03
C ASN A 142 8.98 6.32 20.87
N GLU A 143 8.10 6.18 19.88
CA GLU A 143 8.41 5.49 18.63
C GLU A 143 8.87 6.45 17.53
N SER A 144 9.59 5.91 16.54
CA SER A 144 9.98 6.69 15.37
C SER A 144 8.75 7.11 14.55
N PRO A 145 8.63 8.40 14.18
CA PRO A 145 7.56 8.86 13.28
C PRO A 145 7.51 8.14 11.92
N LEU A 146 8.63 7.56 11.49
CA LEU A 146 8.70 6.76 10.27
C LEU A 146 7.86 5.47 10.32
N LYS A 147 7.41 5.05 11.51
CA LYS A 147 6.51 3.92 11.72
C LYS A 147 5.03 4.29 11.54
N GLY A 148 4.72 5.57 11.32
CA GLY A 148 3.35 6.06 11.13
C GLY A 148 2.58 5.29 10.05
N CYS A 149 3.30 4.80 9.04
CA CYS A 149 2.83 3.78 8.11
C CYS A 149 3.78 2.59 8.14
N SER A 150 3.28 1.42 8.55
CA SER A 150 4.07 0.19 8.65
C SER A 150 3.38 -0.96 7.91
N LEU A 151 4.15 -1.78 7.20
CA LEU A 151 3.64 -2.91 6.43
C LEU A 151 3.92 -4.24 7.12
N SER A 152 3.03 -5.21 6.94
CA SER A 152 3.21 -6.60 7.39
C SER A 152 2.65 -7.58 6.37
N SER A 153 3.19 -8.80 6.36
CA SER A 153 2.60 -9.91 5.60
C SER A 153 1.30 -10.41 6.25
N PRO A 154 0.36 -10.96 5.48
CA PRO A 154 -0.82 -11.63 6.03
C PRO A 154 -0.46 -12.82 6.92
N ASN A 155 0.62 -13.55 6.63
CA ASN A 155 1.03 -14.67 7.46
C ASN A 155 1.39 -14.22 8.89
N ASN A 156 2.15 -13.12 9.01
CA ASN A 156 2.48 -12.54 10.31
C ASN A 156 1.22 -12.06 11.06
N VAL A 157 0.29 -11.41 10.34
CA VAL A 157 -0.99 -10.98 10.92
C VAL A 157 -1.82 -12.19 11.36
N ASN A 158 -1.88 -13.26 10.57
CA ASN A 158 -2.58 -14.49 10.93
C ASN A 158 -2.01 -15.12 12.21
N GLN A 159 -0.67 -15.17 12.34
CA GLN A 159 -0.02 -15.66 13.55
C GLN A 159 -0.36 -14.80 14.77
N LEU A 160 -0.38 -13.47 14.60
CA LEU A 160 -0.76 -12.55 15.66
C LEU A 160 -2.24 -12.73 16.08
N LEU A 161 -3.14 -12.88 15.10
CA LEU A 161 -4.57 -13.08 15.32
C LEU A 161 -4.93 -14.45 15.93
N LYS A 162 -4.01 -15.41 15.97
CA LYS A 162 -4.18 -16.65 16.75
C LYS A 162 -3.96 -16.42 18.25
N ILE A 163 -3.23 -15.37 18.62
CA ILE A 163 -2.90 -15.03 20.01
C ILE A 163 -3.89 -14.00 20.56
N ASP A 164 -4.13 -12.93 19.79
CA ASP A 164 -5.03 -11.84 20.19
C ASP A 164 -5.82 -11.35 18.98
N LYS A 165 -7.16 -11.40 19.09
CA LYS A 165 -8.06 -10.92 18.03
C LYS A 165 -8.04 -9.41 17.84
N LYS A 166 -7.55 -8.67 18.85
CA LYS A 166 -7.47 -7.21 18.86
C LYS A 166 -6.09 -6.79 19.34
N PRO A 167 -5.02 -7.08 18.57
CA PRO A 167 -3.66 -6.94 19.05
C PRO A 167 -3.33 -5.49 19.43
N LYS A 168 -2.45 -5.35 20.43
CA LYS A 168 -1.91 -4.05 20.84
C LYS A 168 -0.94 -3.51 19.79
N VAL A 169 -0.74 -2.18 19.82
CA VAL A 169 0.23 -1.51 18.95
C VAL A 169 1.62 -2.13 19.04
N ASP A 170 2.07 -2.55 20.23
CA ASP A 170 3.38 -3.15 20.43
C ASP A 170 3.55 -4.49 19.69
N ASP A 171 2.49 -5.28 19.60
CA ASP A 171 2.56 -6.57 18.94
C ASP A 171 2.55 -6.41 17.42
N VAL A 172 1.79 -5.43 16.91
CA VAL A 172 1.83 -5.05 15.49
C VAL A 172 3.18 -4.47 15.10
N LEU A 173 3.81 -3.67 15.96
CA LEU A 173 5.14 -3.12 15.72
C LEU A 173 6.25 -4.18 15.63
N LYS A 174 6.08 -5.33 16.29
CA LYS A 174 7.05 -6.45 16.22
C LYS A 174 7.00 -7.19 14.89
N ILE A 175 5.82 -7.24 14.27
CA ILE A 175 5.60 -8.02 13.03
C ILE A 175 5.65 -7.17 11.75
N SER A 176 5.72 -5.85 11.89
CA SER A 176 5.66 -4.90 10.78
C SER A 176 6.97 -4.13 10.60
N PHE A 177 7.14 -3.55 9.42
CA PHE A 177 8.29 -2.69 9.10
C PHE A 177 7.83 -1.37 8.48
N PRO A 178 8.57 -0.25 8.69
CA PRO A 178 8.24 1.02 8.06
C PRO A 178 8.17 0.92 6.53
N TRP A 179 7.07 1.33 5.92
CA TRP A 179 6.81 1.14 4.48
C TRP A 179 7.87 1.78 3.56
N HIS A 180 8.52 2.85 4.00
CA HIS A 180 9.55 3.56 3.25
C HIS A 180 10.77 2.67 2.97
N LYS A 181 11.00 1.64 3.79
CA LYS A 181 12.10 0.68 3.59
C LYS A 181 11.98 -0.06 2.27
N MET A 182 10.79 -0.20 1.70
CA MET A 182 10.61 -0.76 0.36
C MET A 182 11.27 0.11 -0.71
N PHE A 183 11.29 1.43 -0.52
CA PHE A 183 11.75 2.40 -1.51
C PHE A 183 13.18 2.87 -1.26
N CYS A 184 13.67 2.76 -0.02
CA CYS A 184 14.98 3.24 0.39
C CYS A 184 16.10 2.28 -0.01
N ASN A 185 16.51 2.37 -1.27
CA ASN A 185 17.65 1.64 -1.79
C ASN A 185 18.97 2.36 -1.47
N GLN A 186 19.87 1.66 -0.80
CA GLN A 186 21.27 2.06 -0.75
C GLN A 186 21.99 1.37 -1.92
N ARG A 187 22.35 2.14 -2.97
CA ARG A 187 23.42 1.83 -3.95
C ARG A 187 23.11 0.94 -5.18
N CYS A 188 21.85 0.64 -5.54
CA CYS A 188 21.55 -0.05 -6.80
C CYS A 188 20.97 0.89 -7.88
N LYS A 189 21.83 1.63 -8.60
CA LYS A 189 21.39 2.52 -9.69
C LYS A 189 20.83 1.79 -10.91
N LYS A 190 21.37 0.60 -11.20
CA LYS A 190 21.15 -0.11 -12.49
C LYS A 190 19.89 -0.99 -12.53
N LEU A 191 19.21 -1.19 -11.40
CA LEU A 191 18.02 -2.03 -11.34
C LEU A 191 16.76 -1.21 -11.65
N SER A 192 15.78 -1.81 -12.31
CA SER A 192 14.45 -1.21 -12.49
C SER A 192 13.70 -1.13 -11.16
N LEU A 193 12.66 -0.29 -11.09
CA LEU A 193 11.84 -0.12 -9.89
C LEU A 193 11.25 -1.44 -9.38
N PRO A 194 10.59 -2.27 -10.21
CA PRO A 194 10.13 -3.59 -9.77
C PRO A 194 11.27 -4.45 -9.17
N SER A 195 12.43 -4.49 -9.83
CA SER A 195 13.58 -5.28 -9.37
C SER A 195 14.17 -4.77 -8.06
N LYS A 196 14.20 -3.45 -7.86
CA LYS A 196 14.62 -2.81 -6.60
C LYS A 196 13.67 -3.17 -5.46
N LEU A 197 12.36 -3.15 -5.71
CA LEU A 197 11.35 -3.51 -4.71
C LEU A 197 11.48 -4.98 -4.33
N LEU A 198 11.63 -5.89 -5.30
CA LEU A 198 11.88 -7.31 -5.04
C LEU A 198 13.10 -7.52 -4.16
N LEU A 199 14.21 -6.85 -4.44
CA LEU A 199 15.43 -6.95 -3.64
C LEU A 199 15.20 -6.48 -2.19
N ASN A 200 14.51 -5.36 -2.00
CA ASN A 200 14.23 -4.85 -0.66
C ASN A 200 13.26 -5.75 0.10
N LEU A 201 12.23 -6.25 -0.57
CA LEU A 201 11.28 -7.20 -0.01
C LEU A 201 11.99 -8.49 0.42
N LYS A 202 12.89 -9.01 -0.40
CA LYS A 202 13.73 -10.16 -0.05
C LYS A 202 14.54 -9.89 1.23
N ASN A 203 15.19 -8.73 1.32
CA ASN A 203 15.95 -8.33 2.52
C ASN A 203 15.06 -8.15 3.77
N LEU A 204 13.76 -7.93 3.58
CA LEU A 204 12.76 -7.83 4.64
C LEU A 204 12.07 -9.19 4.94
N GLY A 205 12.51 -10.29 4.31
CA GLY A 205 12.01 -11.64 4.55
C GLY A 205 10.88 -12.09 3.60
N PHE A 206 10.71 -11.44 2.45
CA PHE A 206 9.71 -11.81 1.43
C PHE A 206 10.41 -12.45 0.21
N ASP A 207 10.71 -13.76 0.31
CA ASP A 207 11.56 -14.46 -0.67
C ASP A 207 10.81 -15.03 -1.90
N ASN A 208 9.48 -15.18 -1.84
CA ASN A 208 8.68 -15.85 -2.88
C ASN A 208 7.96 -14.87 -3.81
N VAL A 209 8.46 -13.66 -3.95
CA VAL A 209 7.81 -12.62 -4.74
C VAL A 209 8.31 -12.66 -6.19
N THR A 210 7.37 -12.69 -7.14
CA THR A 210 7.67 -12.67 -8.58
C THR A 210 7.05 -11.46 -9.29
N LEU A 211 7.53 -11.17 -10.49
CA LEU A 211 6.94 -10.17 -11.38
C LEU A 211 5.66 -10.72 -12.03
N LEU A 212 4.79 -9.82 -12.48
CA LEU A 212 3.61 -10.16 -13.26
C LEU A 212 4.01 -10.74 -14.63
N ASN A 213 3.22 -11.69 -15.10
CA ASN A 213 3.38 -12.34 -16.39
C ASN A 213 2.79 -11.50 -17.55
N LYS A 214 2.96 -11.96 -18.79
CA LYS A 214 2.53 -11.19 -19.98
C LYS A 214 1.00 -11.03 -20.09
N GLU A 215 0.24 -12.03 -19.69
CA GLU A 215 -1.23 -12.04 -19.75
C GLU A 215 -1.76 -11.01 -18.75
N GLU A 216 -1.31 -11.08 -17.49
CA GLU A 216 -1.65 -10.12 -16.43
C GLU A 216 -1.32 -8.68 -16.83
N ILE A 217 -0.14 -8.47 -17.42
CA ILE A 217 0.27 -7.14 -17.91
C ILE A 217 -0.65 -6.67 -19.05
N SER A 218 -1.10 -7.58 -19.92
CA SER A 218 -2.03 -7.25 -21.01
C SER A 218 -3.38 -6.82 -20.46
N ASP A 219 -3.92 -7.56 -19.49
CA ASP A 219 -5.22 -7.27 -18.86
C ASP A 219 -5.19 -5.91 -18.15
N ILE A 220 -4.12 -5.61 -17.41
CA ILE A 220 -3.93 -4.29 -16.78
C ILE A 220 -3.84 -3.20 -17.84
N LYS A 221 -3.08 -3.40 -18.91
CA LYS A 221 -2.95 -2.38 -19.97
C LYS A 221 -4.27 -2.09 -20.65
N ASN A 222 -5.07 -3.12 -20.93
CA ASN A 222 -6.41 -2.97 -21.49
C ASN A 222 -7.29 -2.17 -20.53
N PHE A 223 -7.28 -2.53 -19.25
CA PHE A 223 -7.99 -1.78 -18.21
C PHE A 223 -7.59 -0.29 -18.15
N LEU A 224 -6.30 0.02 -18.30
CA LEU A 224 -5.78 1.40 -18.21
C LEU A 224 -6.01 2.27 -19.44
N ASN A 225 -6.26 1.66 -20.60
CA ASN A 225 -6.56 2.38 -21.84
C ASN A 225 -8.04 2.80 -21.92
N ASN A 226 -8.90 2.23 -21.08
CA ASN A 226 -10.26 2.71 -20.90
C ASN A 226 -10.19 4.02 -20.10
N ASP A 227 -10.30 5.15 -20.80
CA ASP A 227 -10.08 6.53 -20.31
C ASP A 227 -11.17 7.06 -19.35
N SER A 228 -12.07 6.20 -18.85
CA SER A 228 -13.07 6.62 -17.89
C SER A 228 -12.43 6.70 -16.50
N ASP A 229 -12.30 7.93 -15.95
CA ASP A 229 -11.90 8.15 -14.55
C ASP A 229 -12.87 7.50 -13.54
N THR A 230 -14.03 7.05 -14.02
CA THR A 230 -15.01 6.22 -13.33
C THR A 230 -14.99 4.81 -13.92
N TYR A 231 -14.83 3.79 -13.08
CA TYR A 231 -14.84 2.40 -13.51
C TYR A 231 -15.94 1.63 -12.79
N ASP A 232 -16.66 0.78 -13.52
CA ASP A 232 -17.56 -0.20 -12.93
C ASP A 232 -16.75 -1.35 -12.28
N VAL A 233 -17.23 -1.89 -11.17
CA VAL A 233 -16.64 -3.09 -10.54
C VAL A 233 -16.82 -4.30 -11.47
N GLU A 234 -17.92 -4.36 -12.22
CA GLU A 234 -18.21 -5.42 -13.18
C GLU A 234 -17.23 -5.45 -14.37
N GLU A 235 -16.56 -4.32 -14.65
CA GLU A 235 -15.55 -4.18 -15.71
C GLU A 235 -14.11 -4.39 -15.22
N TYR A 236 -13.90 -4.72 -13.94
CA TYR A 236 -12.57 -5.01 -13.44
C TYR A 236 -12.12 -6.40 -13.94
N PRO A 237 -10.99 -6.53 -14.64
CA PRO A 237 -10.58 -7.80 -15.26
C PRO A 237 -10.13 -8.85 -14.24
N PHE A 238 -10.06 -8.47 -12.96
CA PHE A 238 -9.56 -9.27 -11.87
C PHE A 238 -10.68 -9.73 -10.95
N SER A 239 -10.46 -10.86 -10.29
CA SER A 239 -11.44 -11.55 -9.45
C SER A 239 -12.00 -10.70 -8.31
N SER A 240 -11.26 -9.70 -7.82
CA SER A 240 -11.85 -8.67 -6.96
C SER A 240 -11.33 -7.28 -7.28
N SER A 241 -12.26 -6.31 -7.28
CA SER A 241 -11.95 -4.91 -7.44
C SER A 241 -11.50 -4.29 -6.12
N PRO A 242 -10.33 -3.64 -6.06
CA PRO A 242 -9.96 -2.80 -4.92
C PRO A 242 -10.81 -1.52 -4.93
N ASP A 243 -10.79 -0.78 -3.83
CA ASP A 243 -11.39 0.56 -3.77
C ASP A 243 -10.54 1.58 -4.53
N ARG A 244 -9.22 1.36 -4.53
CA ARG A 244 -8.24 2.28 -5.12
C ARG A 244 -7.15 1.56 -5.87
N VAL A 245 -6.68 2.22 -6.92
CA VAL A 245 -5.53 1.75 -7.71
C VAL A 245 -4.53 2.89 -7.86
N THR A 246 -3.30 2.64 -7.44
CA THR A 246 -2.13 3.50 -7.67
C THR A 246 -1.15 2.82 -8.61
N ILE A 247 -0.64 3.55 -9.60
CA ILE A 247 0.39 3.06 -10.51
C ILE A 247 1.59 3.98 -10.41
N ILE A 248 2.75 3.41 -10.05
CA ILE A 248 4.03 4.11 -9.97
C ILE A 248 4.95 3.57 -11.07
N ARG A 249 5.20 4.38 -12.09
CA ARG A 249 5.97 4.00 -13.28
C ARG A 249 7.28 4.76 -13.38
N GLU A 250 8.38 4.06 -13.66
CA GLU A 250 9.65 4.71 -14.03
C GLU A 250 9.50 5.44 -15.38
N ASN A 251 9.85 6.72 -15.42
CA ASN A 251 9.93 7.51 -16.63
C ASN A 251 11.20 7.10 -17.40
N LYS A 252 11.14 7.14 -18.73
CA LYS A 252 12.35 7.03 -19.55
C LYS A 252 13.20 8.27 -19.28
N GLU A 253 14.46 8.07 -18.90
CA GLU A 253 15.43 9.16 -18.97
C GLU A 253 15.64 9.45 -20.45
N TYR A 254 15.31 10.68 -20.87
CA TYR A 254 15.82 11.20 -22.12
C TYR A 254 17.25 11.64 -21.81
N ASP A 255 18.22 10.87 -22.29
CA ASP A 255 19.63 11.30 -22.34
C ASP A 255 19.77 12.53 -23.25
#